data_AF-X0ZU79-F1
#
_entry.id   AF-X0ZU79-F1
#
_cell.length_a   1.000
_cell.length_b   1.000
_cell.length_c   1.000
_cell.angle_alpha   90.00
_cell.angle_beta   90.00
_cell.angle_gamma   90.00
#
_symmetry.space_group_name_H-M   'P 1'
#
loop_
_entity.id
_entity.type
_entity.pdbx_description
1 polymer ?
#
loop_
_entity_poly.entity_id
_entity_poly.type
_entity_poly.pdbx_seq_one_letter_code
_entity_poly.pdbx_strand_id
1 'polypeptide(L)' 'MRKKILICGGGTGGHLYPALAIIEYIKDKYPLCELLFIGTE' A
#
# COMPACT_ATOMS: atom_id res chain seq x y z
N MET A 1 2.70 -14.50 13.14
CA MET A 1 1.52 -14.24 12.28
C MET A 1 1.92 -13.28 11.16
N ARG A 2 1.44 -13.51 9.94
CA ARG A 2 1.73 -12.66 8.77
C ARG A 2 0.77 -11.46 8.78
N LYS A 3 1.30 -10.22 8.79
CA LYS A 3 0.45 -9.01 8.73
C LYS A 3 -0.14 -8.89 7.33
N LYS A 4 -1.46 -8.73 7.22
CA LYS A 4 -2.15 -8.40 5.97
C LYS A 4 -2.62 -6.95 6.04
N ILE A 5 -2.29 -6.16 5.03
CA ILE A 5 -2.52 -4.71 5.01
C ILE A 5 -3.23 -4.36 3.70
N LEU A 6 -4.39 -3.71 3.84
CA LEU A 6 -5.17 -3.16 2.74
C LEU A 6 -5.00 -1.64 2.74
N ILE A 7 -4.73 -1.06 1.58
CA ILE A 7 -4.62 0.39 1.37
C ILE A 7 -5.64 0.78 0.31
N CYS A 8 -6.49 1.76 0.62
CA CYS A 8 -7.49 2.27 -0.31
C CYS A 8 -7.16 3.73 -0.67
N GLY A 9 -7.40 4.11 -1.92
CA GLY A 9 -7.20 5.48 -2.40
C GLY A 9 -7.93 5.74 -3.72
N GLY A 10 -7.86 6.97 -4.22
CA GLY A 10 -8.33 7.30 -5.57
C GLY A 10 -7.41 6.74 -6.67
N GLY A 11 -7.89 6.71 -7.91
CA GLY A 11 -7.15 6.20 -9.08
C GLY A 11 -6.06 7.11 -9.64
N THR A 12 -6.09 8.40 -9.30
CA THR A 12 -5.16 9.39 -9.86
C THR A 12 -3.80 9.37 -9.16
N GLY A 13 -2.79 9.97 -9.80
CA GLY A 13 -1.43 10.06 -9.26
C GLY A 13 -1.37 10.65 -7.84
N GLY A 14 -2.26 11.59 -7.51
CA GLY A 14 -2.30 12.23 -6.18
C GLY A 14 -2.57 11.25 -5.02
N HIS A 15 -3.18 10.09 -5.27
CA HIS A 15 -3.39 9.04 -4.28
C HIS A 15 -2.43 7.86 -4.46
N LEU A 16 -2.10 7.53 -5.72
CA LEU A 16 -1.22 6.42 -6.03
C LEU A 16 0.21 6.63 -5.51
N TYR A 17 0.81 7.81 -5.72
CA TYR A 17 2.19 8.05 -5.30
C TYR A 17 2.36 8.04 -3.77
N PRO A 18 1.47 8.68 -2.97
CA PRO A 18 1.50 8.51 -1.52
C PRO A 18 1.29 7.06 -1.07
N ALA A 19 0.37 6.33 -1.69
CA ALA A 19 0.14 4.91 -1.36
C ALA A 19 1.39 4.06 -1.62
N LEU A 20 2.07 4.28 -2.74
CA LEU A 20 3.33 3.61 -3.07
C LEU A 20 4.44 3.93 -2.06
N ALA A 21 4.58 5.20 -1.64
CA ALA A 21 5.56 5.57 -0.62
C ALA A 21 5.32 4.85 0.72
N ILE A 22 4.05 4.73 1.13
CA ILE A 22 3.65 3.98 2.33
C ILE A 22 3.94 2.48 2.16
N ILE A 23 3.61 1.90 1.00
CA ILE A 23 3.87 0.49 0.67
C ILE A 23 5.36 0.16 0.78
N GLU A 24 6.23 0.97 0.21
CA GLU A 24 7.68 0.75 0.25
C GLU A 24 8.23 0.82 1.67
N TYR A 25 7.78 1.79 2.47
CA TYR A 25 8.12 1.86 3.89
C TYR A 25 7.67 0.61 4.67
N ILE A 26 6.46 0.12 4.40
CA ILE A 26 5.93 -1.08 5.08
C ILE A 26 6.71 -2.32 4.66
N LYS A 27 7.09 -2.45 3.39
CA LYS A 27 7.92 -3.57 2.90
C LYS A 27 9.29 -3.60 3.57
N ASP A 28 9.91 -2.45 3.81
CA ASP A 28 11.17 -2.34 4.58
C ASP A 28 11.00 -2.85 6.02
N LYS A 29 9.96 -2.39 6.73
CA LYS A 29 9.75 -2.74 8.15
C LYS A 29 9.18 -4.13 8.39
N TYR A 30 8.39 -4.63 7.45
CA TYR A 30 7.65 -5.88 7.58
C TYR A 30 7.79 -6.70 6.29
N PRO A 31 8.98 -7.29 6.03
CA PRO A 31 9.26 -7.99 4.76
C PRO A 31 8.35 -9.19 4.51
N LEU A 32 7.76 -9.74 5.57
CA LEU A 32 6.80 -10.84 5.48
C LEU A 32 5.36 -10.36 5.37
N CYS A 33 5.02 -9.07 5.27
CA CYS A 33 3.61 -8.68 5.15
C CYS A 33 2.99 -9.06 3.79
N GLU A 34 1.66 -9.06 3.72
CA GLU A 34 0.89 -9.09 2.48
C GLU A 34 0.23 -7.73 2.31
N LEU A 35 0.34 -7.16 1.11
CA LEU A 35 -0.14 -5.82 0.78
C LEU A 35 -1.09 -5.89 -0.41
N LEU A 36 -2.23 -5.21 -0.29
CA LEU A 36 -3.18 -5.00 -1.37
C LEU A 36 -3.52 -3.51 -1.43
N PHE A 37 -3.40 -2.91 -2.62
CA PHE A 37 -3.91 -1.56 -2.89
C PHE A 37 -5.17 -1.65 -3.74
N ILE A 38 -6.22 -0.91 -3.35
CA ILE A 38 -7.44 -0.75 -4.13
C ILE A 38 -7.62 0.73 -4.46
N GLY A 39 -7.53 1.03 -5.75
CA GLY A 39 -7.84 2.35 -6.31
C GLY A 39 -9.30 2.43 -6.78
N THR A 40 -9.78 3.65 -6.98
CA THR A 40 -10.94 3.92 -7.84
C THR A 40 -10.48 4.11 -9.29
N GLU A 41 -11.40 4.12 -10.26
CA GLU A 41 -11.13 4.75 -11.57
C GLU A 41 -10.96 6.27 -11.41
#